data_AF-A0A2E9QEP2-F1
#
_entry.id   AF-A0A2E9QEP2-F1
#
_cell.length_a   1.000
_cell.length_b   1.000
_cell.length_c   1.000
_cell.angle_alpha   90.00
_cell.angle_beta   90.00
_cell.angle_gamma   90.00
#
_symmetry.space_group_name_H-M   'P 1'
#
loop_
_entity.id
_entity.type
_entity.pdbx_description
1 polymer ?
#
loop_
_entity_poly.entity_id
_entity_poly.type
_entity_poly.pdbx_seq_one_letter_code
_entity_poly.pdbx_strand_id
1 'polypeptide(L)'
;MLLLLSCGKSRFGVLAPELEPGEVDISLPTTETATVSNGFITIRFEFKGDMELESGEQPWNSEEVARFEEAGERWLEIVESAAGEPGLIIDVYVQVKPYEEGVGAASPYFDSLKNVRGYYFPTQGEMVVASEVYTEAYLEEFESQEDSDDEYKAIVLHELGHIFGIGTLWNLGSEDGEVYPEDENPDLRHWARESNEYGGYYYREPAALSGYREVFGNWDVVPISADIGHVYFSDDENPERYQGEERPFPSADMELMGDGNFATSITGGFLIDLGWRINRAALDEYPE
;
A
#
# COMPACT_ATOMS: atom_id res chain seq x y z
N MET A 1 -16.33 6.40 -23.09
CA MET A 1 -17.14 5.98 -21.93
C MET A 1 -16.19 5.08 -21.19
N LEU A 2 -15.38 5.66 -20.32
CA LEU A 2 -14.32 4.95 -19.60
C LEU A 2 -15.02 4.05 -18.57
N LEU A 3 -14.85 2.74 -18.72
CA LEU A 3 -15.13 1.76 -17.69
C LEU A 3 -13.85 1.68 -16.86
N LEU A 4 -13.84 2.33 -15.69
CA LEU A 4 -12.84 2.11 -14.66
C LEU A 4 -13.26 0.82 -13.96
N LEU A 5 -12.55 -0.27 -14.24
CA LEU A 5 -12.75 -1.58 -13.63
C LEU A 5 -11.94 -1.59 -12.34
N SER A 6 -12.65 -1.72 -11.21
CA SER A 6 -12.06 -2.04 -9.93
C SER A 6 -11.48 -3.45 -9.98
N CYS A 7 -10.22 -3.62 -9.62
CA CYS A 7 -9.72 -4.92 -9.23
C CYS A 7 -10.34 -5.28 -7.89
N GLY A 8 -11.05 -6.41 -7.85
CA GLY A 8 -11.88 -6.79 -6.70
C GLY A 8 -13.37 -6.97 -6.99
N LYS A 9 -13.79 -7.21 -8.25
CA LYS A 9 -15.08 -7.88 -8.54
C LYS A 9 -14.91 -9.15 -9.37
N SER A 10 -13.95 -9.99 -8.96
CA SER A 10 -13.85 -11.37 -9.40
C SER A 10 -14.17 -12.32 -8.23
N ARG A 11 -14.75 -13.48 -8.54
CA ARG A 11 -15.54 -14.37 -7.65
C ARG A 11 -14.71 -15.20 -6.65
N PHE A 12 -13.58 -14.70 -6.20
CA PHE A 12 -12.68 -15.33 -5.25
C PHE A 12 -12.19 -14.20 -4.35
N GLY A 13 -12.85 -13.83 -3.25
CA GLY A 13 -13.20 -14.68 -2.12
C GLY A 13 -12.00 -14.75 -1.19
N VAL A 14 -12.02 -13.91 -0.15
CA VAL A 14 -11.06 -13.73 0.97
C VAL A 14 -10.11 -12.54 0.79
N LEU A 15 -10.41 -11.43 1.50
CA LEU A 15 -9.45 -10.42 1.93
C LEU A 15 -8.21 -11.08 2.54
N ALA A 16 -7.02 -10.73 2.06
CA ALA A 16 -5.78 -11.06 2.74
C ALA A 16 -5.80 -10.44 4.15
N PRO A 17 -5.49 -11.19 5.22
CA PRO A 17 -4.85 -10.55 6.35
C PRO A 17 -3.55 -9.88 5.87
N GLU A 18 -3.17 -8.72 6.43
CA GLU A 18 -1.83 -8.14 6.23
C GLU A 18 -0.77 -9.25 6.31
N LEU A 19 0.24 -9.24 5.42
CA LEU A 19 1.36 -10.18 5.57
C LEU A 19 1.90 -10.08 6.99
N GLU A 20 1.94 -11.21 7.69
CA GLU A 20 2.88 -11.32 8.78
C GLU A 20 4.29 -11.23 8.17
N PRO A 21 5.17 -10.35 8.68
CA PRO A 21 6.54 -10.26 8.19
C PRO A 21 7.20 -11.64 8.09
N GLY A 22 7.79 -11.97 6.94
CA GLY A 22 8.46 -13.23 6.67
C GLY A 22 7.83 -14.08 5.56
N GLU A 23 6.97 -13.49 4.74
CA GLU A 23 6.32 -14.16 3.62
C GLU A 23 7.24 -14.29 2.40
N VAL A 24 8.21 -13.40 2.24
CA VAL A 24 9.28 -13.57 1.27
C VAL A 24 10.39 -14.42 1.89
N ASP A 25 10.80 -15.51 1.21
CA ASP A 25 11.97 -16.28 1.64
C ASP A 25 13.27 -15.52 1.35
N ILE A 26 13.67 -14.66 2.30
CA ILE A 26 14.89 -13.87 2.20
C ILE A 26 16.18 -14.71 2.19
N SER A 27 16.11 -16.03 2.44
CA SER A 27 17.25 -16.93 2.36
C SER A 27 17.58 -17.34 0.91
N LEU A 28 16.63 -17.16 -0.01
CA LEU A 28 16.86 -17.33 -1.44
C LEU A 28 17.91 -16.33 -1.95
N PRO A 29 18.71 -16.71 -2.97
CA PRO A 29 19.64 -15.79 -3.58
C PRO A 29 18.90 -14.64 -4.27
N THR A 30 19.47 -13.44 -4.18
CA THR A 30 19.06 -12.32 -5.04
C THR A 30 19.54 -12.60 -6.46
N THR A 31 18.62 -12.80 -7.39
CA THR A 31 18.89 -13.17 -8.79
C THR A 31 18.97 -11.96 -9.71
N GLU A 32 18.17 -10.93 -9.41
CA GLU A 32 18.18 -9.63 -10.08
C GLU A 32 18.06 -8.50 -9.05
N THR A 33 18.42 -7.29 -9.47
CA THR A 33 18.30 -6.07 -8.64
C THR A 33 17.84 -4.88 -9.47
N ALA A 34 17.01 -4.03 -8.88
CA ALA A 34 16.68 -2.71 -9.41
C ALA A 34 16.95 -1.63 -8.35
N THR A 35 17.23 -0.40 -8.78
CA THR A 35 17.47 0.70 -7.86
C THR A 35 17.00 2.02 -8.44
N VAL A 36 16.14 2.70 -7.69
CA VAL A 36 15.60 4.02 -8.04
C VAL A 36 15.86 5.02 -6.91
N SER A 37 16.07 6.29 -7.25
CA SER A 37 16.37 7.32 -6.25
C SER A 37 16.03 8.73 -6.71
N ASN A 38 15.48 9.55 -5.80
CA ASN A 38 15.33 11.00 -5.99
C ASN A 38 16.45 11.81 -5.29
N GLY A 39 17.53 11.14 -4.87
CA GLY A 39 18.66 11.74 -4.16
C GLY A 39 18.49 11.90 -2.65
N PHE A 40 17.27 11.79 -2.13
CA PHE A 40 16.98 11.78 -0.68
C PHE A 40 16.62 10.38 -0.19
N ILE A 41 15.86 9.64 -0.99
CA ILE A 41 15.48 8.26 -0.74
C ILE A 41 16.04 7.41 -1.89
N THR A 42 16.52 6.22 -1.55
CA THR A 42 16.87 5.18 -2.51
C THR A 42 16.03 3.95 -2.19
N ILE A 43 15.28 3.46 -3.16
CA ILE A 43 14.60 2.16 -3.07
C ILE A 43 15.45 1.15 -3.83
N ARG A 44 15.78 0.03 -3.19
CA ARG A 44 16.50 -1.07 -3.82
C ARG A 44 15.62 -2.30 -3.82
N PHE A 45 15.28 -2.77 -5.00
CA PHE A 45 14.57 -4.03 -5.15
C PHE A 45 15.58 -5.16 -5.25
N GLU A 46 15.40 -6.17 -4.42
CA GLU A 46 16.13 -7.43 -4.45
C GLU A 46 15.17 -8.57 -4.79
N PHE A 47 15.24 -9.04 -6.03
CA PHE A 47 14.38 -10.10 -6.53
C PHE A 47 14.92 -11.45 -6.06
N LYS A 48 14.15 -12.11 -5.18
CA LYS A 48 14.54 -13.37 -4.52
C LYS A 48 14.14 -14.56 -5.38
N GLY A 49 15.11 -15.43 -5.69
CA GLY A 49 14.89 -16.63 -6.48
C GLY A 49 14.45 -16.33 -7.93
N ASP A 50 13.90 -17.35 -8.59
CA ASP A 50 13.19 -17.18 -9.86
C ASP A 50 11.71 -16.91 -9.58
N MET A 51 10.97 -16.36 -10.55
CA MET A 51 9.52 -16.20 -10.43
C MET A 51 8.84 -17.57 -10.46
N GLU A 52 8.06 -17.90 -9.44
CA GLU A 52 7.32 -19.16 -9.36
C GLU A 52 5.95 -19.00 -10.04
N LEU A 53 5.89 -19.27 -11.35
CA LEU A 53 4.66 -19.15 -12.14
C LEU A 53 3.92 -20.50 -12.24
N GLU A 54 2.63 -20.49 -12.64
CA GLU A 54 1.88 -21.73 -12.88
C GLU A 54 2.53 -22.64 -13.93
N SER A 55 3.20 -22.05 -14.93
CA SER A 55 3.94 -22.77 -15.97
C SER A 55 5.28 -23.35 -15.48
N GLY A 56 5.69 -23.05 -14.25
CA GLY A 56 6.97 -23.38 -13.65
C GLY A 56 7.83 -22.15 -13.35
N GLU A 57 9.02 -22.38 -12.80
CA GLU A 57 9.99 -21.33 -12.48
C GLU A 57 10.48 -20.62 -13.74
N GLN A 58 10.50 -19.29 -13.71
CA GLN A 58 11.02 -18.44 -14.77
C GLN A 58 11.99 -17.41 -14.20
N PRO A 59 13.19 -17.22 -14.79
CA PRO A 59 14.07 -16.15 -14.36
C PRO A 59 13.42 -14.78 -14.60
N TRP A 60 13.74 -13.84 -13.73
CA TRP A 60 13.37 -12.44 -13.90
C TRP A 60 13.90 -11.91 -15.24
N ASN A 61 13.08 -11.11 -15.91
CA ASN A 61 13.46 -10.45 -17.16
C ASN A 61 13.37 -8.93 -16.99
N SER A 62 13.93 -8.18 -17.94
CA SER A 62 13.99 -6.72 -17.86
C SER A 62 12.62 -6.04 -17.88
N GLU A 63 11.62 -6.65 -18.49
CA GLU A 63 10.26 -6.11 -18.53
C GLU A 63 9.61 -6.21 -17.14
N GLU A 64 9.74 -7.37 -16.49
CA GLU A 64 9.25 -7.53 -15.10
C GLU A 64 9.94 -6.59 -14.14
N VAL A 65 11.27 -6.51 -14.20
CA VAL A 65 12.06 -5.63 -13.34
C VAL A 65 11.68 -4.16 -13.56
N ALA A 66 11.42 -3.75 -14.80
CA ALA A 66 11.04 -2.38 -15.13
C ALA A 66 9.71 -1.96 -14.47
N ARG A 67 8.75 -2.89 -14.29
CA ARG A 67 7.47 -2.58 -13.62
C ARG A 67 7.68 -2.11 -12.17
N PHE A 68 8.61 -2.73 -11.45
CA PHE A 68 8.97 -2.31 -10.08
C PHE A 68 9.78 -1.01 -10.06
N GLU A 69 10.65 -0.80 -11.05
CA GLU A 69 11.37 0.47 -11.22
C GLU A 69 10.39 1.62 -11.44
N GLU A 70 9.44 1.47 -12.35
CA GLU A 70 8.39 2.47 -12.63
C GLU A 70 7.55 2.78 -11.38
N ALA A 71 7.13 1.75 -10.64
CA ALA A 71 6.39 1.94 -9.39
C ALA A 71 7.21 2.66 -8.31
N GLY A 72 8.48 2.29 -8.17
CA GLY A 72 9.41 2.96 -7.26
C GLY A 72 9.70 4.41 -7.66
N GLU A 73 9.87 4.69 -8.96
CA GLU A 73 10.02 6.05 -9.48
C GLU A 73 8.78 6.89 -9.18
N ARG A 74 7.59 6.36 -9.43
CA ARG A 74 6.32 7.03 -9.12
C ARG A 74 6.19 7.39 -7.64
N TRP A 75 6.54 6.47 -6.75
CA TRP A 75 6.58 6.76 -5.31
C TRP A 75 7.59 7.85 -4.96
N LEU A 76 8.74 7.88 -5.62
CA LEU A 76 9.79 8.89 -5.40
C LEU A 76 9.49 10.26 -6.03
N GLU A 77 8.54 10.34 -6.97
CA GLU A 77 7.94 11.61 -7.41
C GLU A 77 7.04 12.20 -6.33
N ILE A 78 6.30 11.36 -5.60
CA ILE A 78 5.38 11.74 -4.52
C ILE A 78 6.15 12.01 -3.22
N VAL A 79 7.04 11.11 -2.81
CA VAL A 79 7.75 11.17 -1.52
C VAL A 79 9.13 11.78 -1.70
N GLU A 80 9.30 13.01 -1.25
CA GLU A 80 10.55 13.76 -1.38
C GLU A 80 11.62 13.30 -0.39
N SER A 81 11.26 13.05 0.89
CA SER A 81 12.24 12.70 1.94
C SER A 81 11.60 12.25 3.25
N ALA A 82 12.38 11.53 4.07
CA ALA A 82 12.02 11.17 5.44
C ALA A 82 12.26 12.35 6.40
N ALA A 83 11.19 13.02 6.84
CA ALA A 83 11.25 14.20 7.71
C ALA A 83 12.18 15.34 7.22
N GLY A 84 12.46 15.41 5.92
CA GLY A 84 13.39 16.38 5.32
C GLY A 84 14.86 16.00 5.37
N GLU A 85 15.21 14.78 5.81
CA GLU A 85 16.59 14.29 5.86
C GLU A 85 16.94 13.45 4.62
N PRO A 86 18.17 13.57 4.08
CA PRO A 86 18.62 12.76 2.97
C PRO A 86 19.19 11.40 3.41
N GLY A 87 19.32 10.49 2.46
CA GLY A 87 20.05 9.23 2.61
C GLY A 87 19.27 8.13 3.31
N LEU A 88 17.93 8.13 3.22
CA LEU A 88 17.16 6.93 3.56
C LEU A 88 17.34 5.91 2.43
N ILE A 89 17.61 4.66 2.80
CA ILE A 89 17.64 3.53 1.88
C ILE A 89 16.57 2.57 2.37
N ILE A 90 15.73 2.10 1.44
CA ILE A 90 14.71 1.08 1.68
C ILE A 90 15.07 -0.11 0.79
N ASP A 91 15.50 -1.21 1.40
CA ASP A 91 15.74 -2.46 0.70
C ASP A 91 14.44 -3.28 0.69
N VAL A 92 13.90 -3.57 -0.50
CA VAL A 92 12.63 -4.28 -0.71
C VAL A 92 12.93 -5.65 -1.30
N TYR A 93 12.61 -6.72 -0.57
CA TYR A 93 12.72 -8.08 -1.09
C TYR A 93 11.45 -8.46 -1.84
N VAL A 94 11.60 -8.91 -3.08
CA VAL A 94 10.46 -9.19 -3.97
C VAL A 94 10.45 -10.66 -4.33
N GLN A 95 9.28 -11.30 -4.26
CA GLN A 95 9.04 -12.65 -4.77
C GLN A 95 7.73 -12.70 -5.56
N VAL A 96 7.72 -13.47 -6.64
CA VAL A 96 6.49 -13.89 -7.34
C VAL A 96 6.27 -15.36 -7.00
N LYS A 97 5.14 -15.68 -6.39
CA LYS A 97 4.79 -17.05 -5.97
C LYS A 97 3.28 -17.27 -5.99
N PRO A 98 2.79 -18.54 -5.98
CA PRO A 98 1.40 -18.81 -5.69
C PRO A 98 1.01 -18.20 -4.34
N TYR A 99 -0.03 -17.39 -4.33
CA TYR A 99 -0.52 -16.68 -3.15
C TYR A 99 -2.05 -16.71 -3.18
N GLU A 100 -2.66 -17.30 -2.17
CA GLU A 100 -4.11 -17.58 -2.13
C GLU A 100 -4.92 -16.47 -1.44
N GLU A 101 -4.25 -15.50 -0.83
CA GLU A 101 -4.86 -14.46 -0.01
C GLU A 101 -5.13 -13.16 -0.79
N GLY A 102 -4.61 -13.01 -2.01
CA GLY A 102 -4.82 -11.82 -2.84
C GLY A 102 -3.94 -11.80 -4.08
N VAL A 103 -3.91 -10.66 -4.77
CA VAL A 103 -3.08 -10.45 -5.99
C VAL A 103 -1.68 -9.92 -5.68
N GLY A 104 -1.51 -9.39 -4.47
CA GLY A 104 -0.25 -8.90 -3.94
C GLY A 104 -0.37 -8.76 -2.43
N ALA A 105 0.78 -8.60 -1.78
CA ALA A 105 0.84 -8.18 -0.40
C ALA A 105 2.25 -7.67 -0.07
N ALA A 106 2.35 -6.71 0.86
CA ALA A 106 3.62 -6.15 1.27
C ALA A 106 3.60 -5.59 2.69
N SER A 107 4.77 -5.60 3.32
CA SER A 107 4.94 -5.11 4.68
C SER A 107 6.36 -4.61 4.93
N PRO A 108 6.55 -3.53 5.71
CA PRO A 108 7.86 -3.18 6.21
C PRO A 108 8.31 -4.14 7.32
N TYR A 109 9.61 -4.40 7.44
CA TYR A 109 10.10 -5.07 8.64
C TYR A 109 10.14 -4.08 9.81
N PHE A 110 9.38 -4.36 10.88
CA PHE A 110 9.27 -3.47 12.03
C PHE A 110 10.60 -3.25 12.77
N ASP A 111 11.47 -4.27 12.81
CA ASP A 111 12.81 -4.16 13.39
C ASP A 111 13.79 -3.33 12.53
N SER A 112 13.43 -3.05 11.27
CA SER A 112 14.17 -2.17 10.36
C SER A 112 13.80 -0.70 10.51
N LEU A 113 12.79 -0.36 11.33
CA LEU A 113 12.31 1.00 11.45
C LEU A 113 13.37 1.93 12.05
N LYS A 114 13.66 3.01 11.33
CA LYS A 114 14.60 4.04 11.75
C LYS A 114 13.85 5.26 12.28
N ASN A 115 14.13 5.63 13.53
CA ASN A 115 13.62 6.88 14.08
C ASN A 115 14.39 8.08 13.51
N VAL A 116 13.70 8.98 12.81
CA VAL A 116 14.22 10.27 12.35
C VAL A 116 13.28 11.37 12.81
N ARG A 117 13.79 12.24 13.70
CA ARG A 117 13.05 13.38 14.26
C ARG A 117 11.71 12.99 14.91
N GLY A 118 11.64 11.82 15.53
CA GLY A 118 10.44 11.33 16.21
C GLY A 118 9.46 10.59 15.32
N TYR A 119 9.76 10.41 14.03
CA TYR A 119 9.02 9.58 13.08
C TYR A 119 9.78 8.30 12.76
N TYR A 120 9.06 7.22 12.48
CA TYR A 120 9.64 5.92 12.15
C TYR A 120 9.52 5.70 10.64
N PHE A 121 10.65 5.40 10.01
CA PHE A 121 10.72 5.15 8.58
C PHE A 121 11.30 3.76 8.34
N PRO A 122 10.68 2.95 7.48
CA PRO A 122 11.22 1.64 7.14
C PRO A 122 12.55 1.78 6.40
N THR A 123 13.45 0.85 6.68
CA THR A 123 14.69 0.70 5.90
C THR A 123 14.73 -0.65 5.18
N GLN A 124 13.80 -1.55 5.51
CA GLN A 124 13.59 -2.80 4.81
C GLN A 124 12.10 -3.10 4.72
N GLY A 125 11.71 -3.81 3.67
CA GLY A 125 10.37 -4.36 3.51
C GLY A 125 10.38 -5.56 2.57
N GLU A 126 9.23 -6.21 2.46
CA GLU A 126 9.03 -7.32 1.55
C GLU A 126 7.75 -7.15 0.76
N MET A 127 7.72 -7.77 -0.41
CA MET A 127 6.58 -7.75 -1.32
C MET A 127 6.45 -9.11 -2.00
N VAL A 128 5.24 -9.65 -1.94
CA VAL A 128 4.80 -10.79 -2.72
C VAL A 128 3.85 -10.30 -3.80
N VAL A 129 4.07 -10.74 -5.03
CA VAL A 129 3.08 -10.61 -6.10
C VAL A 129 2.57 -12.01 -6.43
N ALA A 130 1.25 -12.18 -6.46
CA ALA A 130 0.65 -13.48 -6.74
C ALA A 130 0.97 -13.91 -8.17
N SER A 131 1.40 -15.16 -8.36
CA SER A 131 1.69 -15.69 -9.70
C SER A 131 0.47 -15.70 -10.62
N GLU A 132 -0.75 -15.62 -10.07
CA GLU A 132 -2.00 -15.56 -10.82
C GLU A 132 -2.07 -14.37 -11.77
N VAL A 133 -1.43 -13.23 -11.44
CA VAL A 133 -1.44 -12.02 -12.29
C VAL A 133 -0.74 -12.22 -13.64
N TYR A 134 0.01 -13.32 -13.78
CA TYR A 134 0.71 -13.71 -15.01
C TYR A 134 -0.08 -14.70 -15.87
N THR A 135 -1.28 -15.10 -15.46
CA THR A 135 -2.06 -16.15 -16.13
C THR A 135 -2.92 -15.59 -17.26
N GLU A 136 -3.23 -16.45 -18.24
CA GLU A 136 -4.24 -16.11 -19.27
C GLU A 136 -5.61 -15.84 -18.64
N ALA A 137 -5.94 -16.52 -17.53
CA ALA A 137 -7.22 -16.34 -16.84
C ALA A 137 -7.36 -14.93 -16.25
N TYR A 138 -6.29 -14.41 -15.63
CA TYR A 138 -6.24 -13.04 -15.13
C TYR A 138 -6.37 -12.04 -16.28
N LEU A 139 -5.63 -12.23 -17.37
CA LEU A 139 -5.72 -11.38 -18.57
C LEU A 139 -7.14 -11.34 -19.18
N GLU A 140 -7.87 -12.46 -19.13
CA GLU A 140 -9.26 -12.57 -19.62
C GLU A 140 -10.27 -11.76 -18.78
N GLU A 141 -9.90 -11.29 -17.59
CA GLU A 141 -10.75 -10.40 -16.77
C GLU A 141 -10.78 -8.96 -17.31
N PHE A 142 -9.82 -8.58 -18.17
CA PHE A 142 -9.65 -7.23 -18.68
C PHE A 142 -10.09 -7.07 -20.14
N GLU A 143 -10.50 -5.87 -20.52
CA GLU A 143 -10.91 -5.58 -21.91
C GLU A 143 -9.71 -5.59 -22.88
N SER A 144 -8.50 -5.32 -22.37
CA SER A 144 -7.27 -5.30 -23.13
C SER A 144 -6.04 -5.64 -22.28
N GLN A 145 -4.92 -5.95 -22.95
CA GLN A 145 -3.61 -6.10 -22.30
C GLN A 145 -3.19 -4.83 -21.57
N GLU A 146 -3.51 -3.66 -22.13
CA GLU A 146 -3.17 -2.36 -21.54
C GLU A 146 -3.87 -2.18 -20.18
N ASP A 147 -5.15 -2.53 -20.10
CA ASP A 147 -5.90 -2.44 -18.84
C ASP A 147 -5.35 -3.41 -17.77
N SER A 148 -4.93 -4.62 -18.18
CA SER A 148 -4.30 -5.57 -17.26
C SER A 148 -2.90 -5.13 -16.82
N ASP A 149 -2.12 -4.53 -17.72
CA ASP A 149 -0.80 -3.98 -17.40
C ASP A 149 -0.91 -2.79 -16.43
N ASP A 150 -1.92 -1.93 -16.62
CA ASP A 150 -2.21 -0.80 -15.73
C ASP A 150 -2.64 -1.29 -14.34
N GLU A 151 -3.42 -2.37 -14.29
CA GLU A 151 -3.82 -3.00 -13.04
C GLU A 151 -2.63 -3.64 -12.31
N TYR A 152 -1.77 -4.37 -13.03
CA TYR A 152 -0.57 -4.92 -12.41
C TYR A 152 0.33 -3.82 -11.84
N LYS A 153 0.47 -2.69 -12.55
CA LYS A 153 1.19 -1.52 -12.01
C LYS A 153 0.54 -0.97 -10.75
N ALA A 154 -0.80 -0.92 -10.70
CA ALA A 154 -1.53 -0.46 -9.53
C ALA A 154 -1.27 -1.36 -8.32
N ILE A 155 -1.25 -2.69 -8.50
CA ILE A 155 -0.88 -3.66 -7.45
C ILE A 155 0.51 -3.32 -6.89
N VAL A 156 1.55 -3.25 -7.74
CA VAL A 156 2.91 -2.97 -7.26
C VAL A 156 3.02 -1.60 -6.58
N LEU A 157 2.31 -0.60 -7.09
CA LEU A 157 2.23 0.73 -6.47
C LEU A 157 1.55 0.69 -5.09
N HIS A 158 0.43 -0.01 -4.99
CA HIS A 158 -0.33 -0.19 -3.76
C HIS A 158 0.53 -0.85 -2.69
N GLU A 159 1.17 -1.97 -3.04
CA GLU A 159 2.02 -2.73 -2.12
C GLU A 159 3.24 -1.93 -1.65
N LEU A 160 3.85 -1.14 -2.53
CA LEU A 160 4.89 -0.19 -2.12
C LEU A 160 4.35 0.84 -1.10
N GLY A 161 3.09 1.27 -1.22
CA GLY A 161 2.45 2.15 -0.26
C GLY A 161 2.39 1.59 1.16
N HIS A 162 2.15 0.28 1.29
CA HIS A 162 2.25 -0.42 2.56
C HIS A 162 3.68 -0.44 3.10
N ILE A 163 4.69 -0.63 2.25
CA ILE A 163 6.10 -0.50 2.65
C ILE A 163 6.42 0.93 3.09
N PHE A 164 5.84 1.97 2.48
CA PHE A 164 5.97 3.35 2.95
C PHE A 164 5.25 3.63 4.29
N GLY A 165 4.42 2.69 4.74
CA GLY A 165 3.83 2.66 6.06
C GLY A 165 2.33 2.98 6.12
N ILE A 166 1.68 3.16 4.98
CA ILE A 166 0.23 3.36 4.91
C ILE A 166 -0.44 2.02 5.24
N GLY A 167 -1.42 2.00 6.13
CA GLY A 167 -2.00 0.76 6.65
C GLY A 167 -1.15 0.10 7.74
N THR A 168 0.14 -0.13 7.45
CA THR A 168 1.02 -0.98 8.26
C THR A 168 1.64 -0.29 9.49
N LEU A 169 1.83 1.03 9.46
CA LEU A 169 2.44 1.80 10.57
C LEU A 169 1.42 2.66 11.33
N TRP A 170 0.12 2.45 11.09
CA TRP A 170 -0.97 3.19 11.76
C TRP A 170 -1.31 2.69 13.15
N ASN A 171 -0.75 1.55 13.55
CA ASN A 171 -1.05 0.87 14.82
C ASN A 171 0.24 0.37 15.51
N LEU A 172 1.25 1.24 15.61
CA LEU A 172 2.55 0.87 16.19
C LEU A 172 2.61 1.13 17.69
N GLY A 173 2.90 0.05 18.42
CA GLY A 173 3.37 -0.03 19.79
C GLY A 173 4.88 0.13 19.97
N SER A 174 5.33 0.44 21.19
CA SER A 174 6.73 0.57 21.57
C SER A 174 6.92 0.30 23.06
N GLU A 175 7.72 -0.70 23.38
CA GLU A 175 8.09 -1.12 24.73
C GLU A 175 9.61 -1.37 24.74
N ASP A 176 10.31 -0.87 25.76
CA ASP A 176 11.77 -1.02 25.92
C ASP A 176 12.64 -0.63 24.71
N GLY A 177 12.11 0.21 23.81
CA GLY A 177 12.80 0.70 22.61
C GLY A 177 12.62 -0.16 21.36
N GLU A 178 11.86 -1.25 21.45
CA GLU A 178 11.39 -2.05 20.32
C GLU A 178 10.02 -1.56 19.87
N VAL A 179 9.75 -1.60 18.56
CA VAL A 179 8.47 -1.20 17.96
C VAL A 179 7.76 -2.46 17.48
N TYR A 180 6.48 -2.60 17.78
CA TYR A 180 5.67 -3.77 17.41
C TYR A 180 4.25 -3.34 17.02
N PRO A 181 3.55 -4.08 16.14
CA PRO A 181 2.13 -3.85 15.91
C PRO A 181 1.35 -4.18 17.18
N GLU A 182 0.46 -3.31 17.63
CA GLU A 182 -0.18 -3.47 18.93
C GLU A 182 -1.69 -3.32 18.91
N ASP A 183 -2.39 -4.39 19.28
CA ASP A 183 -3.85 -4.41 19.39
C ASP A 183 -4.38 -3.88 20.76
N GLU A 184 -3.53 -3.65 21.77
CA GLU A 184 -4.01 -3.55 23.17
C GLU A 184 -3.44 -2.44 24.11
N ASN A 185 -2.57 -1.48 23.73
CA ASN A 185 -1.95 -0.57 24.73
C ASN A 185 -1.93 0.95 24.40
N PRO A 186 -2.59 1.82 25.20
CA PRO A 186 -2.96 3.19 24.81
C PRO A 186 -1.86 4.27 24.71
N ASP A 187 -0.56 3.98 24.86
CA ASP A 187 0.52 5.00 24.86
C ASP A 187 1.21 5.19 23.48
N LEU A 188 0.59 4.65 22.43
CA LEU A 188 1.25 4.33 21.16
C LEU A 188 0.50 4.92 19.95
N ARG A 189 1.09 4.90 18.75
CA ARG A 189 0.53 5.58 17.56
C ARG A 189 -0.68 4.77 17.04
N HIS A 190 -1.78 4.79 17.78
CA HIS A 190 -3.08 4.23 17.37
C HIS A 190 -3.86 5.30 16.61
N TRP A 191 -3.49 5.49 15.34
CA TRP A 191 -4.14 6.50 14.50
C TRP A 191 -5.43 5.97 13.88
N ALA A 192 -5.46 4.69 13.49
CA ALA A 192 -6.68 3.97 13.18
C ALA A 192 -7.32 3.43 14.47
N ARG A 193 -8.62 3.65 14.66
CA ARG A 193 -9.35 3.23 15.87
C ARG A 193 -10.74 2.74 15.50
N GLU A 194 -11.25 1.75 16.22
CA GLU A 194 -12.63 1.30 16.04
C GLU A 194 -13.63 2.27 16.71
N SER A 195 -14.78 2.51 16.07
CA SER A 195 -15.89 3.24 16.68
C SER A 195 -17.25 2.78 16.15
N ASN A 196 -18.16 2.49 17.08
CA ASN A 196 -19.57 2.28 16.78
C ASN A 196 -20.25 3.52 16.16
N GLU A 197 -19.75 4.73 16.43
CA GLU A 197 -20.29 5.98 15.85
C GLU A 197 -20.08 6.05 14.33
N TYR A 198 -19.01 5.41 13.83
CA TYR A 198 -18.63 5.39 12.42
C TYR A 198 -18.78 4.01 11.79
N GLY A 199 -19.36 3.04 12.53
CA GLY A 199 -19.59 1.68 12.06
C GLY A 199 -18.32 0.88 11.76
N GLY A 200 -17.19 1.15 12.43
CA GLY A 200 -15.92 0.43 12.23
C GLY A 200 -14.68 1.30 12.47
N TYR A 201 -13.56 0.95 11.80
CA TYR A 201 -12.30 1.68 11.92
C TYR A 201 -12.34 3.06 11.28
N TYR A 202 -11.65 4.02 11.90
CA TYR A 202 -11.54 5.39 11.43
C TYR A 202 -10.19 5.98 11.80
N TYR A 203 -9.78 7.00 11.06
CA TYR A 203 -8.53 7.72 11.23
C TYR A 203 -8.79 9.23 11.37
N ARG A 204 -8.00 9.92 12.21
CA ARG A 204 -8.23 11.34 12.58
C ARG A 204 -7.02 12.25 12.52
N GLU A 205 -5.85 11.75 12.13
CA GLU A 205 -4.69 12.63 12.09
C GLU A 205 -4.87 13.75 11.03
N PRO A 206 -4.32 14.95 11.28
CA PRO A 206 -4.78 16.16 10.61
C PRO A 206 -4.54 16.18 9.10
N ALA A 207 -3.45 15.58 8.60
CA ALA A 207 -3.13 15.67 7.19
C ALA A 207 -3.96 14.71 6.34
N ALA A 208 -4.14 13.45 6.77
CA ALA A 208 -5.03 12.48 6.15
C ALA A 208 -6.47 12.99 6.13
N LEU A 209 -6.97 13.51 7.25
CA LEU A 209 -8.31 14.08 7.32
C LEU A 209 -8.47 15.30 6.40
N SER A 210 -7.44 16.14 6.28
CA SER A 210 -7.45 17.25 5.32
C SER A 210 -7.48 16.74 3.87
N GLY A 211 -6.70 15.71 3.56
CA GLY A 211 -6.64 15.10 2.23
C GLY A 211 -7.97 14.46 1.81
N TYR A 212 -8.61 13.73 2.72
CA TYR A 212 -9.94 13.16 2.52
C TYR A 212 -11.00 14.24 2.35
N ARG A 213 -10.91 15.35 3.09
CA ARG A 213 -11.84 16.47 2.95
C ARG A 213 -11.69 17.22 1.63
N GLU A 214 -10.51 17.22 1.04
CA GLU A 214 -10.24 17.83 -0.26
C GLU A 214 -10.98 17.07 -1.37
N VAL A 215 -10.98 15.73 -1.31
CA VAL A 215 -11.69 14.88 -2.27
C VAL A 215 -13.19 14.85 -2.01
N PHE A 216 -13.60 14.54 -0.77
CA PHE A 216 -14.99 14.16 -0.46
C PHE A 216 -15.77 15.21 0.34
N GLY A 217 -15.19 16.38 0.57
CA GLY A 217 -15.82 17.47 1.31
C GLY A 217 -15.77 17.28 2.83
N ASN A 218 -16.63 17.98 3.56
CA ASN A 218 -16.45 18.13 5.02
C ASN A 218 -16.82 16.85 5.82
N TRP A 219 -15.83 16.06 6.23
CA TRP A 219 -15.97 14.85 7.08
C TRP A 219 -15.24 15.01 8.42
N ASP A 220 -15.62 14.33 9.50
CA ASP A 220 -14.90 14.44 10.78
C ASP A 220 -13.80 13.40 10.97
N VAL A 221 -13.82 12.34 10.15
CA VAL A 221 -12.87 11.23 10.15
C VAL A 221 -12.63 10.75 8.72
N VAL A 222 -11.53 10.03 8.53
CA VAL A 222 -11.33 9.18 7.35
C VAL A 222 -11.81 7.77 7.73
N PRO A 223 -12.80 7.20 7.04
CA PRO A 223 -13.18 5.80 7.23
C PRO A 223 -12.05 4.88 6.72
N ILE A 224 -11.73 3.83 7.50
CA ILE A 224 -10.72 2.81 7.19
C ILE A 224 -11.42 1.47 7.03
N SER A 225 -11.00 0.65 6.07
CA SER A 225 -11.55 -0.70 5.83
C SER A 225 -11.40 -1.61 7.06
N ALA A 226 -12.13 -2.73 7.07
CA ALA A 226 -12.14 -3.64 8.21
C ALA A 226 -10.79 -4.32 8.48
N ASP A 227 -9.95 -4.42 7.45
CA ASP A 227 -8.57 -4.92 7.48
C ASP A 227 -7.57 -3.95 8.12
N ILE A 228 -7.96 -2.70 8.43
CA ILE A 228 -7.10 -1.64 8.99
C ILE A 228 -6.00 -1.15 8.01
N GLY A 229 -5.62 -1.95 7.02
CA GLY A 229 -4.61 -1.66 6.00
C GLY A 229 -5.05 -0.63 4.95
N HIS A 230 -6.36 -0.58 4.64
CA HIS A 230 -6.86 0.20 3.50
C HIS A 230 -7.74 1.38 3.89
N VAL A 231 -7.72 2.41 3.05
CA VAL A 231 -8.75 3.45 3.04
C VAL A 231 -10.07 2.81 2.66
N TYR A 232 -11.15 3.21 3.34
CA TYR A 232 -12.46 2.61 3.09
C TYR A 232 -12.91 2.73 1.63
N PHE A 233 -13.20 1.58 1.04
CA PHE A 233 -13.97 1.41 -0.19
C PHE A 233 -15.15 0.48 0.09
N SER A 234 -16.21 0.59 -0.70
CA SER A 234 -17.42 -0.21 -0.51
C SER A 234 -17.50 -1.37 -1.50
N ASP A 235 -17.56 -2.59 -0.97
CA ASP A 235 -17.80 -3.82 -1.71
C ASP A 235 -18.70 -4.78 -0.92
N ASP A 236 -18.73 -6.05 -1.31
CA ASP A 236 -19.55 -7.07 -0.64
C ASP A 236 -19.03 -7.44 0.77
N GLU A 237 -17.76 -7.18 1.07
CA GLU A 237 -17.09 -7.53 2.33
C GLU A 237 -16.94 -6.32 3.28
N ASN A 238 -16.84 -5.11 2.72
CA ASN A 238 -16.84 -3.80 3.34
C ASN A 238 -18.16 -3.06 2.99
N PRO A 239 -19.27 -3.40 3.68
CA PRO A 239 -20.57 -2.82 3.38
C PRO A 239 -20.59 -1.30 3.59
N GLU A 240 -21.61 -0.64 3.05
CA GLU A 240 -21.82 0.81 3.21
C GLU A 240 -21.78 1.24 4.68
N ARG A 241 -20.88 2.16 5.01
CA ARG A 241 -20.69 2.71 6.37
C ARG A 241 -21.22 4.13 6.46
N TYR A 242 -21.59 4.53 7.67
CA TYR A 242 -22.25 5.81 7.92
C TYR A 242 -21.55 6.59 9.02
N GLN A 243 -21.48 7.92 8.84
CA GLN A 243 -21.22 8.84 9.91
C GLN A 243 -22.54 9.15 10.64
N GLY A 244 -22.73 8.55 11.82
CA GLY A 244 -24.04 8.54 12.47
C GLY A 244 -25.06 7.67 11.71
N GLU A 245 -26.34 8.03 11.73
CA GLU A 245 -27.41 7.21 11.13
C GLU A 245 -27.76 7.56 9.67
N GLU A 246 -27.32 8.71 9.14
CA GLU A 246 -27.90 9.27 7.91
C GLU A 246 -26.92 9.63 6.79
N ARG A 247 -25.60 9.69 7.07
CA ARG A 247 -24.62 10.18 6.10
C ARG A 247 -23.65 9.06 5.68
N PRO A 248 -23.84 8.41 4.51
CA PRO A 248 -22.95 7.35 4.08
C PRO A 248 -21.58 7.91 3.72
N PHE A 249 -20.53 7.26 4.21
CA PHE A 249 -19.17 7.56 3.79
C PHE A 249 -19.01 7.25 2.30
N PRO A 250 -18.39 8.15 1.50
CA PRO A 250 -18.06 7.85 0.13
C PRO A 250 -17.00 6.75 0.10
N SER A 251 -17.19 5.84 -0.84
CA SER A 251 -16.21 4.82 -1.20
C SER A 251 -15.00 5.51 -1.84
N ALA A 252 -13.80 5.09 -1.46
CA ALA A 252 -12.54 5.53 -2.03
C ALA A 252 -12.00 4.51 -3.05
N ASP A 253 -12.85 3.88 -3.85
CA ASP A 253 -12.53 2.80 -4.80
C ASP A 253 -11.59 3.20 -5.94
N MET A 254 -11.40 4.50 -6.16
CA MET A 254 -10.40 5.02 -7.09
C MET A 254 -9.09 5.41 -6.41
N GLU A 255 -9.05 5.49 -5.08
CA GLU A 255 -7.85 5.83 -4.33
C GLU A 255 -6.87 4.65 -4.33
N LEU A 256 -5.59 4.92 -4.56
CA LEU A 256 -4.55 3.89 -4.62
C LEU A 256 -4.62 2.97 -3.41
N MET A 257 -4.70 3.54 -2.21
CA MET A 257 -4.73 2.80 -0.95
C MET A 257 -6.14 2.34 -0.53
N GLY A 258 -7.11 2.39 -1.45
CA GLY A 258 -8.47 1.86 -1.32
C GLY A 258 -8.84 1.02 -2.55
N ASP A 259 -7.87 0.29 -3.10
CA ASP A 259 -7.95 -0.62 -4.25
C ASP A 259 -8.18 0.04 -5.62
N GLY A 260 -7.85 1.32 -5.74
CA GLY A 260 -7.82 2.05 -7.00
C GLY A 260 -6.42 2.31 -7.52
N ASN A 261 -6.32 3.23 -8.49
CA ASN A 261 -5.08 3.48 -9.24
C ASN A 261 -4.54 4.92 -9.05
N PHE A 262 -5.18 5.73 -8.20
CA PHE A 262 -4.88 7.16 -8.07
C PHE A 262 -4.32 7.49 -6.68
N ALA A 263 -3.06 7.94 -6.61
CA ALA A 263 -2.45 8.39 -5.36
C ALA A 263 -2.79 9.86 -5.12
N THR A 264 -3.94 10.12 -4.49
CA THR A 264 -4.49 11.49 -4.39
C THR A 264 -4.07 12.21 -3.11
N SER A 265 -4.72 13.34 -2.81
CA SER A 265 -4.58 14.05 -1.54
C SER A 265 -4.87 13.17 -0.33
N ILE A 266 -5.65 12.09 -0.47
CA ILE A 266 -5.87 11.10 0.60
C ILE A 266 -4.56 10.37 0.93
N THR A 267 -3.96 9.64 -0.02
CA THR A 267 -2.64 9.00 0.13
C THR A 267 -1.58 9.98 0.62
N GLY A 268 -1.51 11.17 0.01
CA GLY A 268 -0.58 12.22 0.43
C GLY A 268 -0.76 12.66 1.88
N GLY A 269 -2.00 12.72 2.36
CA GLY A 269 -2.31 13.05 3.75
C GLY A 269 -1.76 12.03 4.74
N PHE A 270 -1.95 10.73 4.48
CA PHE A 270 -1.39 9.66 5.32
C PHE A 270 0.13 9.70 5.40
N LEU A 271 0.80 9.92 4.26
CA LEU A 271 2.26 10.05 4.21
C LEU A 271 2.77 11.19 5.08
N ILE A 272 2.09 12.35 5.06
CA ILE A 272 2.46 13.50 5.89
C ILE A 272 2.32 13.18 7.38
N ASP A 273 1.23 12.52 7.79
CA ASP A 273 1.02 12.13 9.18
C ASP A 273 2.09 11.11 9.63
N LEU A 274 2.51 10.20 8.73
CA LEU A 274 3.65 9.28 8.91
C LEU A 274 5.01 10.01 9.04
N GLY A 275 5.11 11.28 8.64
CA GLY A 275 6.30 12.11 8.74
C GLY A 275 7.09 12.26 7.43
N TRP A 276 6.59 11.70 6.33
CA TRP A 276 7.15 11.91 5.01
C TRP A 276 6.94 13.35 4.56
N ARG A 277 7.94 13.90 3.87
CA ARG A 277 7.72 15.08 3.04
C ARG A 277 7.30 14.62 1.67
N ILE A 278 6.26 15.26 1.14
CA ILE A 278 5.70 14.92 -0.16
C ILE A 278 5.68 16.11 -1.11
N ASN A 279 5.79 15.81 -2.39
CA ASN A 279 5.54 16.73 -3.49
C ASN A 279 4.06 16.65 -3.86
N ARG A 280 3.25 17.57 -3.32
CA ARG A 280 1.81 17.62 -3.59
C ARG A 280 1.45 17.78 -5.07
N ALA A 281 2.35 18.32 -5.89
CA ALA A 281 2.10 18.50 -7.32
C ALA A 281 2.26 17.19 -8.13
N ALA A 282 2.81 16.14 -7.51
CA ALA A 282 2.88 14.81 -8.09
C ALA A 282 1.69 13.93 -7.71
N LEU A 283 0.78 14.39 -6.84
CA LEU A 283 -0.43 13.65 -6.48
C LEU A 283 -1.42 13.68 -7.65
N ASP A 284 -2.18 12.61 -7.78
CA ASP A 284 -3.22 12.49 -8.79
C ASP A 284 -4.48 13.29 -8.39
N GLU A 285 -5.22 13.75 -9.39
CA GLU A 285 -6.58 14.26 -9.18
C GLU A 285 -7.52 13.06 -9.02
N TYR A 286 -8.36 13.07 -7.98
CA TYR A 286 -9.38 12.05 -7.81
C TYR A 286 -10.43 12.18 -8.92
N PRO A 287 -10.73 11.12 -9.69
CA PRO A 287 -11.67 11.21 -10.80
C PRO A 287 -13.11 11.46 -10.31
N GLU A 288 -13.84 12.35 -11.01
CA GLU A 288 -15.26 12.67 -10.75
C GLU A 288 -16.24 11.60 -11.27
#